data_AF-T0G977-F1
#
_entry.id   AF-T0G977-F1
#
_cell.length_a   1.000
_cell.length_b   1.000
_cell.length_c   1.000
_cell.angle_alpha   90.00
_cell.angle_beta   90.00
_cell.angle_gamma   90.00
#
_symmetry.space_group_name_H-M   'P 1'
#
loop_
_entity.id
_entity.type
_entity.pdbx_description
1 polymer ?
#
loop_
_entity_poly.entity_id
_entity_poly.type
_entity_poly.pdbx_seq_one_letter_code
_entity_poly.pdbx_strand_id
1 'polypeptide(L)' 'MDGFVGGLSAHNYRTITDAASSTATRDLAELVKLGALDRVGERRYARYHLTIVNRKGDVGADG' A
#
# COMPACT_ATOMS: atom_id res chain seq x y z
N MET A 1 -5.94 16.03 12.67
CA MET A 1 -6.21 14.57 12.59
C MET A 1 -6.60 14.31 11.15
N ASP A 2 -5.61 14.29 10.28
CA ASP A 2 -5.79 14.26 8.82
C ASP A 2 -5.68 12.81 8.34
N GLY A 3 -6.35 11.93 9.10
CA GLY A 3 -6.44 10.52 8.80
C GLY A 3 -7.29 10.37 7.54
N PHE A 4 -6.61 10.02 6.45
CA PHE A 4 -7.21 9.64 5.17
C PHE A 4 -7.59 10.78 4.21
N VAL A 5 -6.73 11.80 4.07
CA VAL A 5 -6.78 12.72 2.92
C VAL A 5 -5.72 12.32 1.90
N GLY A 6 -6.02 11.27 1.12
CA GLY A 6 -5.31 10.95 -0.11
C GLY A 6 -4.10 10.02 0.01
N GLY A 7 -4.10 9.02 0.91
CA GLY A 7 -3.07 7.97 0.87
C GLY A 7 -2.93 7.16 2.16
N LEU A 8 -2.43 5.93 2.03
CA LEU A 8 -2.02 5.07 3.13
C LEU A 8 -0.66 5.53 3.67
N SER A 9 -0.59 5.89 4.95
CA SER A 9 0.69 6.14 5.62
C SER A 9 1.22 4.84 6.22
N ALA A 10 2.54 4.72 6.41
CA ALA A 10 3.11 3.55 7.10
C ALA A 10 2.54 3.34 8.51
N HIS A 11 2.12 4.42 9.16
CA HIS A 11 1.41 4.35 10.44
C HIS A 11 0.04 3.69 10.29
N ASN A 12 -0.78 4.15 9.33
CA ASN A 12 -2.11 3.57 9.08
C ASN A 12 -2.02 2.12 8.61
N TYR A 13 -1.02 1.76 7.81
CA TYR A 13 -0.77 0.36 7.43
C TYR A 13 -0.66 -0.51 8.68
N ARG A 14 0.22 -0.12 9.62
CA ARG A 14 0.40 -0.86 10.89
C ARG A 14 -0.86 -0.90 11.74
N THR A 15 -1.62 0.19 11.82
CA THR A 15 -2.87 0.21 12.58
C THR A 15 -3.93 -0.73 11.97
N ILE A 16 -3.91 -0.95 10.66
CA ILE A 16 -4.88 -1.80 9.97
C ILE A 16 -4.44 -3.27 9.98
N THR A 17 -3.16 -3.55 9.71
CA THR A 17 -2.63 -4.92 9.62
C THR A 17 -2.09 -5.46 10.94
N ASP A 18 -2.05 -4.64 11.99
CA ASP A 18 -1.42 -4.93 13.29
C ASP A 18 0.04 -5.41 13.17
N ALA A 19 0.70 -5.06 12.07
CA ALA A 19 2.06 -5.48 11.78
C ALA A 19 3.09 -4.67 12.58
N ALA A 20 4.14 -5.35 13.04
CA ALA A 20 5.28 -4.69 13.67
C ALA A 20 5.92 -3.65 12.74
N SER A 21 6.59 -2.64 13.31
CA SER A 21 7.20 -1.54 12.54
C SER A 21 8.17 -2.02 11.46
N SER A 22 9.00 -3.01 11.77
CA SER A 22 9.94 -3.65 10.84
C SER A 22 9.20 -4.44 9.74
N THR A 23 8.19 -5.21 10.10
CA THR A 23 7.37 -5.99 9.15
C THR A 23 6.65 -5.06 8.17
N ALA A 24 5.98 -4.03 8.68
CA ALA A 24 5.29 -3.05 7.84
C ALA A 24 6.23 -2.31 6.88
N THR A 25 7.45 -1.97 7.29
CA THR A 25 8.41 -1.36 6.37
C THR A 25 8.87 -2.31 5.26
N ARG A 26 8.99 -3.61 5.55
CA ARG A 26 9.36 -4.63 4.56
C ARG A 26 8.23 -4.85 3.57
N ASP A 27 7.01 -5.04 4.07
CA ASP A 27 5.80 -5.19 3.27
C ASP A 27 5.57 -4.00 2.35
N LEU A 28 5.61 -2.76 2.88
CA LEU A 28 5.40 -1.57 2.07
C LEU A 28 6.46 -1.44 0.98
N ALA A 29 7.72 -1.78 1.28
CA ALA A 29 8.79 -1.75 0.28
C ALA A 29 8.60 -2.83 -0.79
N GLU A 30 8.13 -4.02 -0.42
CA GLU A 30 7.82 -5.11 -1.34
C GLU A 30 6.62 -4.78 -2.22
N LEU A 31 5.55 -4.25 -1.64
CA LEU A 31 4.35 -3.80 -2.36
C LEU A 31 4.66 -2.65 -3.33
N VAL A 32 5.57 -1.74 -2.99
CA VAL A 32 6.07 -0.72 -3.94
C VAL A 32 6.88 -1.37 -5.06
N LYS A 33 7.76 -2.33 -4.74
CA LYS A 33 8.52 -3.08 -5.77
C LYS A 33 7.62 -3.88 -6.71
N LEU A 34 6.51 -4.42 -6.19
CA LEU A 34 5.50 -5.14 -6.95
C LEU A 34 4.60 -4.21 -7.77
N GLY A 35 4.72 -2.88 -7.61
CA GLY A 35 3.86 -1.89 -8.27
C GLY A 35 2.43 -1.82 -7.70
N ALA A 36 2.17 -2.48 -6.56
CA ALA A 36 0.88 -2.46 -5.88
C ALA A 36 0.65 -1.19 -5.06
N LEU A 37 1.73 -0.54 -4.62
CA LEU A 37 1.69 0.76 -3.95
C LEU A 37 2.58 1.76 -4.70
N ASP A 38 2.12 2.99 -4.81
CA ASP A 38 2.94 4.10 -5.30
C ASP A 38 3.37 4.99 -4.13
N ARG A 39 4.67 5.24 -3.99
CA ARG A 39 5.22 6.06 -2.91
C ARG A 39 5.30 7.50 -3.36
N VAL A 40 4.29 8.28 -3.01
CA VAL A 40 4.15 9.69 -3.32
C VAL A 40 4.56 10.54 -2.11
N GLY A 41 5.65 11.30 -2.23
CA GLY A 41 6.03 12.31 -1.24
C GLY A 41 7.49 12.29 -0.80
N GLU A 42 7.97 13.48 -0.42
CA GLU A 42 9.36 13.71 -0.05
C GLU A 42 9.55 13.82 1.49
N ARG A 43 10.54 13.07 1.97
CA ARG A 43 11.19 13.18 3.29
C ARG A 43 10.32 12.80 4.50
N ARG A 44 9.38 13.64 4.96
CA ARG A 44 8.68 13.47 6.25
C ARG A 44 7.21 13.07 6.13
N TYR A 45 6.63 13.21 4.94
CA TYR A 45 5.23 12.87 4.63
C TYR A 45 5.15 11.93 3.43
N ALA A 46 5.95 10.86 3.42
CA ALA A 46 5.81 9.83 2.39
C ALA A 46 4.42 9.19 2.52
N ARG A 47 3.60 9.34 1.48
CA ARG A 47 2.28 8.73 1.36
C ARG A 47 2.39 7.55 0.40
N TYR A 48 1.76 6.45 0.75
CA TYR A 48 1.63 5.29 -0.12
C TYR A 48 0.23 5.30 -0.70
N HIS A 49 0.11 5.46 -2.00
CA HIS A 49 -1.17 5.39 -2.69
C HIS A 49 -1.39 3.94 -3.11
N LEU A 50 -2.58 3.41 -2.84
CA LEU A 50 -2.95 2.09 -3.33
C LEU A 50 -3.10 2.15 -4.85
N THR A 51 -2.20 1.48 -5.56
CA THR A 51 -2.36 1.26 -6.99
C THR A 51 -3.40 0.17 -7.15
N ILE A 52 -4.67 0.57 -7.25
CA ILE A 52 -5.77 -0.36 -7.50
C ILE A 52 -5.61 -0.85 -8.94
N VAL A 53 -4.81 -1.89 -9.13
CA VAL A 53 -4.86 -2.72 -10.33
C VAL A 53 -6.16 -3.50 -10.24
N ASN A 54 -7.21 -2.97 -10.85
CA ASN A 54 -8.50 -3.61 -10.96
C ASN A 54 -8.37 -4.87 -11.83
N ARG A 55 -7.85 -5.96 -11.26
CA ARG A 55 -7.87 -7.29 -11.88
C ARG A 55 -9.27 -7.90 -11.72
N LYS A 56 -10.26 -7.23 -12.29
CA LYS A 56 -11.57 -7.82 -12.55
C LYS A 56 -11.47 -8.41 -13.96
N GLY A 57 -10.98 -9.64 -14.09
CA GLY A 57 -10.78 -10.24 -15.42
C GLY A 57 -10.44 -11.72 -15.51
N ASP A 58 -9.62 -12.30 -14.64
CA ASP A 58 -9.04 -13.63 -14.93
C ASP A 58 -9.85 -14.80 -14.33
N VAL A 59 -11.17 -14.79 -14.53
CA VAL A 59 -11.98 -16.02 -14.47
C VAL A 59 -12.57 -16.22 -15.87
N GLY A 60 -11.70 -16.66 -16.77
CA GLY A 60 -12.04 -17.04 -18.13
C GLY A 60 -11.53 -18.44 -18.41
N ALA A 61 -12.39 -19.42 -18.15
CA ALA A 61 -12.50 -20.73 -18.80
C ALA A 61 -11.20 -21.49 -19.12
N ASP A 62 -10.80 -22.39 -18.23
CA ASP A 62 -10.17 -23.64 -18.63
C ASP A 62 -11.31 -24.67 -18.80
N GLY A 63 -11.62 -25.00 -20.06
CA GLY A 63 -12.65 -25.92 -20.50
C GLY A 63 -12.38 -26.35 -21.93
#